data_AF-A0AAV5N137-F1
#
_entry.id   AF-A0AAV5N137-F1
#
_cell.length_a   1.000
_cell.length_b   1.000
_cell.length_c   1.000
_cell.angle_alpha   90.00
_cell.angle_beta   90.00
_cell.angle_gamma   90.00
#
_symmetry.space_group_name_H-M   'P 1'
#
loop_
_entity.id
_entity.type
_entity.pdbx_description
1 polymer ?
#
loop_
_entity_poly.entity_id
_entity_poly.type
_entity_poly.pdbx_seq_one_letter_code
_entity_poly.pdbx_strand_id
1 'polypeptide(L)'
;MGYLNTHDSHLLSPSISAKCPGGIDKLAMLEHNPLPPDNEYYALSQYLYGEITYKIRSERKDGDRIIVTVEQMIPRELINADFFKQAKEGKIDDAHRAVYQRLKSLYDSRKLNGLAKEPNYFNWVVLKDGVAPELSPGQLTLCNQSE
;
A
#
# COMPACT_ATOMS: atom_id res chain seq x y z
N MET A 1 7.75 -7.91 -15.20
CA MET A 1 7.41 -6.51 -14.90
C MET A 1 5.90 -6.21 -14.82
N GLY A 2 4.99 -7.16 -15.06
CA GLY A 2 3.54 -6.88 -15.05
C GLY A 2 2.95 -6.53 -13.67
N TYR A 3 3.44 -7.14 -12.57
CA TYR A 3 2.75 -7.07 -11.26
C TYR A 3 2.63 -5.65 -10.71
N LEU A 4 3.69 -4.84 -10.80
CA LEU A 4 3.72 -3.45 -10.32
C LEU A 4 2.64 -2.56 -10.96
N ASN A 5 2.35 -2.81 -12.23
CA ASN A 5 1.44 -1.96 -13.00
C ASN A 5 0.02 -2.54 -13.06
N THR A 6 -0.12 -3.86 -12.95
CA THR A 6 -1.39 -4.57 -13.16
C THR A 6 -1.99 -5.12 -11.88
N HIS A 7 -1.20 -5.19 -10.79
CA HIS A 7 -1.54 -5.95 -9.58
C HIS A 7 -1.93 -7.40 -9.87
N ASP A 8 -1.46 -7.97 -10.98
CA ASP A 8 -1.75 -9.34 -11.40
C ASP A 8 -1.05 -10.36 -10.48
N SER A 9 -1.82 -10.88 -9.51
CA SER A 9 -1.33 -11.83 -8.49
C SER A 9 -0.76 -13.12 -9.09
N HIS A 10 -1.03 -13.45 -10.35
CA HIS A 10 -0.40 -14.59 -11.04
C HIS A 10 1.10 -14.42 -11.27
N LEU A 11 1.62 -13.20 -11.15
CA LEU A 11 3.04 -12.90 -11.28
C LEU A 11 3.82 -13.05 -9.96
N LEU A 12 3.11 -13.30 -8.84
CA LEU A 12 3.72 -13.59 -7.55
C LEU A 12 4.32 -14.99 -7.54
N SER A 13 5.48 -15.14 -6.89
CA SER A 13 6.15 -16.43 -6.75
C SER A 13 5.29 -17.40 -5.95
N PRO A 14 4.92 -18.57 -6.50
CA PRO A 14 4.18 -19.59 -5.77
C PRO A 14 4.93 -20.09 -4.53
N SER A 15 6.27 -20.25 -4.61
CA SER A 15 7.06 -20.74 -3.48
C SER A 15 7.10 -19.76 -2.29
N ILE A 16 6.91 -18.47 -2.55
CA ILE A 16 6.78 -17.45 -1.51
C ILE A 16 5.33 -17.32 -1.05
N SER A 17 4.38 -17.34 -1.98
CA SER A 17 2.94 -17.29 -1.68
C SER A 17 2.51 -18.41 -0.74
N ALA A 18 3.02 -19.63 -0.95
CA ALA A 18 2.76 -20.78 -0.09
C ALA A 18 3.25 -20.62 1.36
N LYS A 19 4.20 -19.71 1.62
CA LYS A 19 4.71 -19.41 2.97
C LYS A 19 3.88 -18.34 3.69
N CYS A 20 2.85 -17.83 3.04
CA CYS A 20 2.03 -16.73 3.51
C CYS A 20 0.57 -17.18 3.62
N PRO A 21 0.20 -17.90 4.70
CA PRO A 21 -1.17 -18.40 4.87
C PRO A 21 -2.24 -17.28 4.86
N GLY A 22 -1.88 -16.04 5.22
CA GLY A 22 -2.77 -14.87 5.10
C GLY A 22 -3.01 -14.36 3.67
N GLY A 23 -2.37 -14.96 2.65
CA GLY A 23 -2.47 -14.60 1.23
C GLY A 23 -1.59 -13.41 0.85
N ILE A 24 -0.42 -13.68 0.25
CA ILE A 24 0.55 -12.63 -0.10
C ILE A 24 0.02 -11.63 -1.14
N ASP A 25 -0.89 -12.06 -2.00
CA ASP A 25 -1.61 -11.22 -2.96
C ASP A 25 -2.46 -10.16 -2.26
N LYS A 26 -3.17 -10.55 -1.19
CA LYS A 26 -3.92 -9.62 -0.34
C LYS A 26 -2.98 -8.64 0.36
N LEU A 27 -1.80 -9.10 0.79
CA LEU A 27 -0.84 -8.31 1.56
C LEU A 27 -0.05 -7.29 0.74
N ALA A 28 0.40 -7.67 -0.45
CA ALA A 28 1.07 -6.76 -1.36
C ALA A 28 0.11 -5.68 -1.89
N MET A 29 -1.21 -5.97 -1.91
CA MET A 29 -2.26 -4.99 -2.20
C MET A 29 -2.77 -4.24 -0.95
N LEU A 30 -2.44 -4.69 0.27
CA LEU A 30 -2.89 -4.10 1.55
C LEU A 30 -2.28 -2.73 1.85
N GLU A 31 -1.36 -2.23 1.01
CA GLU A 31 -1.06 -0.80 1.01
C GLU A 31 -2.23 0.03 0.50
N HIS A 32 -3.19 -0.55 -0.21
CA HIS A 32 -4.52 0.00 -0.43
C HIS A 32 -5.49 -0.62 0.58
N ASN A 33 -5.43 -0.18 1.84
CA ASN A 33 -6.39 -0.56 2.87
C ASN A 33 -7.35 0.60 3.12
N PRO A 34 -8.27 0.91 2.18
CA PRO A 34 -9.27 1.93 2.41
C PRO A 34 -10.09 1.54 3.64
N LEU A 35 -10.75 2.53 4.22
CA LEU A 35 -11.65 2.28 5.34
C LEU A 35 -12.79 1.32 4.95
N PRO A 36 -13.50 0.76 5.92
CA PRO A 36 -14.75 0.07 5.65
C PRO A 36 -15.77 0.97 4.92
N PRO A 37 -16.61 0.42 4.01
CA PRO A 37 -17.58 1.22 3.23
C PRO A 37 -18.59 2.03 4.04
N ASP A 38 -18.85 1.62 5.29
CA ASP A 38 -19.72 2.29 6.26
C ASP A 38 -19.04 3.47 6.97
N ASN A 39 -17.73 3.68 6.78
CA ASN A 39 -17.01 4.82 7.33
C ASN A 39 -17.23 6.09 6.48
N GLU A 40 -17.49 7.23 7.13
CA GLU A 40 -17.71 8.52 6.45
C GLU A 40 -16.53 9.01 5.60
N TYR A 41 -15.31 8.53 5.86
CA TYR A 41 -14.10 8.86 5.09
C TYR A 41 -13.74 7.79 4.05
N TYR A 42 -14.59 6.79 3.80
CA TYR A 42 -14.32 5.71 2.86
C TYR A 42 -13.94 6.20 1.46
N ALA A 43 -14.75 7.05 0.85
CA ALA A 43 -14.50 7.54 -0.51
C ALA A 43 -13.19 8.36 -0.60
N LEU A 44 -12.91 9.18 0.42
CA LEU A 44 -11.64 9.89 0.54
C LEU A 44 -10.45 8.91 0.66
N SER A 45 -10.61 7.85 1.46
CA SER A 45 -9.58 6.82 1.61
C SER A 45 -9.27 6.11 0.31
N GLN A 46 -10.29 5.70 -0.44
CA GLN A 46 -10.12 5.09 -1.74
C GLN A 46 -9.43 6.02 -2.72
N TYR A 47 -9.80 7.30 -2.73
CA TYR A 47 -9.17 8.30 -3.57
C TYR A 47 -7.67 8.46 -3.24
N LEU A 48 -7.33 8.67 -1.97
CA LEU A 48 -5.93 8.84 -1.55
C LEU A 48 -5.08 7.60 -1.84
N TYR A 49 -5.61 6.39 -1.63
CA TYR A 49 -4.91 5.16 -2.00
C TYR A 49 -4.76 5.00 -3.51
N GLY A 50 -5.76 5.39 -4.31
CA GLY A 50 -5.68 5.39 -5.77
C GLY A 50 -4.67 6.38 -6.35
N GLU A 51 -4.21 7.35 -5.56
CA GLU A 51 -3.16 8.30 -5.95
C GLU A 51 -1.73 7.77 -5.72
N ILE A 52 -1.57 6.58 -5.13
CA ILE A 52 -0.25 5.96 -5.00
C ILE A 52 0.27 5.54 -6.38
N THR A 53 1.53 5.86 -6.67
CA THR A 53 2.18 5.46 -7.92
C THR A 53 3.48 4.72 -7.66
N TYR A 54 3.80 3.74 -8.51
CA TYR A 54 5.00 2.92 -8.39
C TYR A 54 5.95 3.15 -9.58
N LYS A 55 7.25 3.10 -9.32
CA LYS A 55 8.29 3.21 -10.35
C LYS A 55 9.50 2.34 -10.01
N ILE A 56 10.01 1.59 -10.98
CA ILE A 56 11.28 0.88 -10.83
C ILE A 56 12.43 1.90 -10.84
N ARG A 57 13.29 1.85 -9.83
CA ARG A 57 14.46 2.73 -9.69
C ARG A 57 15.75 2.06 -10.10
N SER A 58 15.90 0.78 -9.76
CA SER A 58 17.09 0.03 -10.08
C SER A 58 16.78 -1.46 -10.12
N GLU A 59 17.63 -2.17 -10.86
CA GLU A 59 17.66 -3.63 -10.88
C GLU A 59 19.10 -4.05 -10.68
N ARG A 60 19.32 -5.03 -9.80
CA ARG A 60 20.65 -5.61 -9.58
C ARG A 60 20.54 -7.13 -9.48
N LYS A 61 21.56 -7.82 -9.95
CA LYS A 61 21.68 -9.27 -9.80
C LYS A 61 22.39 -9.58 -8.48
N ASP A 62 21.82 -10.50 -7.70
CA ASP A 62 22.39 -11.03 -6.46
C ASP A 62 22.35 -12.56 -6.51
N GLY A 63 23.49 -13.17 -6.91
CA GLY A 63 23.57 -14.59 -7.24
C GLY A 63 22.60 -14.99 -8.37
N ASP A 64 21.66 -15.88 -8.05
CA ASP A 64 20.62 -16.37 -8.96
C ASP A 64 19.34 -15.51 -8.96
N ARG A 65 19.33 -14.41 -8.21
CA ARG A 65 18.15 -13.56 -8.00
C ARG A 65 18.34 -12.20 -8.66
N ILE A 66 17.24 -11.58 -9.07
CA ILE A 66 17.23 -10.17 -9.48
C ILE A 66 16.49 -9.40 -8.38
N ILE A 67 17.16 -8.42 -7.80
CA ILE A 67 16.58 -7.49 -6.83
C ILE A 67 16.18 -6.22 -7.59
N VAL A 68 14.91 -5.88 -7.53
CA VAL A 68 14.31 -4.69 -8.13
C VAL A 68 13.99 -3.72 -7.00
N THR A 69 14.60 -2.55 -6.99
CA THR A 69 14.20 -1.47 -6.07
C THR A 69 13.06 -0.70 -6.69
N VAL A 70 11.95 -0.64 -5.96
CA VAL A 70 10.73 0.05 -6.35
C VAL A 70 10.59 1.30 -5.48
N GLU A 71 10.35 2.44 -6.13
CA GLU A 71 9.91 3.68 -5.51
C GLU A 71 8.39 3.73 -5.58
N GLN A 72 7.79 3.91 -4.42
CA GLN A 72 6.37 4.17 -4.25
C GLN A 72 6.21 5.62 -3.83
N MET A 73 5.42 6.39 -4.57
CA MET A 73 5.08 7.76 -4.20
C MET A 73 3.73 7.74 -3.48
N ILE A 74 3.75 8.03 -2.17
CA ILE A 74 2.57 7.99 -1.30
C ILE A 74 2.14 9.42 -0.99
N PRO A 75 0.84 9.78 -1.15
CA PRO A 75 0.32 11.05 -0.62
C PRO A 75 0.69 11.26 0.85
N ARG A 76 1.24 12.42 1.19
CA ARG A 76 1.65 12.79 2.56
C ARG A 76 0.49 12.65 3.55
N GLU A 77 -0.72 12.87 3.10
CA GLU A 77 -1.94 12.69 3.88
C GLU A 77 -2.06 11.26 4.41
N LEU A 78 -1.66 10.23 3.64
CA LEU A 78 -1.66 8.84 4.13
C LEU A 78 -0.57 8.59 5.18
N ILE A 79 0.57 9.28 5.08
CA ILE A 79 1.72 9.13 5.99
C ILE A 79 1.48 9.87 7.32
N ASN A 80 1.03 11.11 7.22
CA ASN A 80 1.09 12.07 8.32
C ASN A 80 0.12 11.80 9.47
N ALA A 81 -0.88 10.95 9.31
CA ALA A 81 -1.94 10.89 10.31
C ALA A 81 -2.27 9.50 10.83
N ASP A 82 -1.50 8.46 10.50
CA ASP A 82 -1.96 7.10 10.80
C ASP A 82 -3.42 6.97 10.26
N PHE A 83 -3.68 7.59 9.08
CA PHE A 83 -4.97 8.25 8.70
C PHE A 83 -6.14 7.26 8.64
N PHE A 84 -5.88 5.96 8.62
CA PHE A 84 -6.94 4.95 8.65
C PHE A 84 -6.84 3.98 9.81
N LYS A 85 -5.74 4.02 10.55
CA LYS A 85 -5.59 3.23 11.77
C LYS A 85 -6.45 3.78 12.90
N GLN A 86 -6.38 5.09 13.16
CA GLN A 86 -7.19 5.71 14.21
C GLN A 86 -8.69 5.72 13.87
N ALA A 87 -9.03 5.94 12.59
CA ALA A 87 -10.40 5.87 12.11
C ALA A 87 -10.98 4.45 12.20
N LYS A 88 -10.18 3.41 11.88
CA LYS A 88 -10.54 2.00 12.07
C LYS A 88 -10.66 1.61 13.55
N GLU A 89 -9.88 2.23 14.42
CA GLU A 89 -9.92 2.02 15.87
C GLU A 89 -10.98 2.88 16.59
N GLY A 90 -11.67 3.80 15.87
CA GLY A 90 -12.67 4.72 16.43
C GLY A 90 -12.08 5.81 17.33
N LYS A 91 -10.77 6.05 17.27
CA LYS A 91 -10.01 6.92 18.19
C LYS A 91 -9.41 8.14 17.50
N ILE A 92 -10.15 8.79 16.60
CA ILE A 92 -9.69 10.01 15.94
C ILE A 92 -9.76 11.17 16.93
N ASP A 93 -8.60 11.72 17.32
CA ASP A 93 -8.55 12.94 18.13
C ASP A 93 -9.00 14.18 17.35
N ASP A 94 -9.25 15.29 18.04
CA ASP A 94 -9.80 16.50 17.42
C ASP A 94 -8.86 17.14 16.38
N ALA A 95 -7.55 17.06 16.61
CA ALA A 95 -6.56 17.62 15.69
C ALA A 95 -6.57 16.85 14.36
N HIS A 96 -6.57 15.52 14.43
CA HIS A 96 -6.67 14.68 13.26
C HIS A 96 -8.05 14.85 12.60
N ARG A 97 -9.16 14.87 13.36
CA ARG A 97 -10.54 15.07 12.85
C ARG A 97 -10.66 16.32 11.98
N ALA A 98 -10.07 17.44 12.41
CA ALA A 98 -10.06 18.67 11.63
C ALA A 98 -9.35 18.49 10.27
N VAL A 99 -8.26 17.72 10.24
CA VAL A 99 -7.56 17.37 8.98
C VAL A 99 -8.45 16.49 8.10
N TYR A 100 -9.10 15.44 8.64
CA TYR A 100 -10.03 14.61 7.87
C TYR A 100 -11.15 15.43 7.24
N GLN A 101 -11.80 16.30 8.01
CA GLN A 101 -12.91 17.12 7.53
C GLN A 101 -12.46 18.09 6.44
N ARG A 102 -11.28 18.72 6.61
CA ARG A 102 -10.70 19.59 5.58
C ARG A 102 -10.43 18.81 4.29
N LEU A 103 -9.79 17.65 4.36
CA LEU A 103 -9.50 16.83 3.19
C LEU A 103 -10.77 16.33 2.52
N LYS A 104 -11.76 15.89 3.32
CA LYS A 104 -13.06 15.45 2.82
C LYS A 104 -13.77 16.59 2.09
N SER A 105 -13.78 17.80 2.65
CA SER A 105 -14.38 18.97 2.00
C SER A 105 -13.69 19.32 0.67
N LEU A 106 -12.36 19.24 0.62
CA LEU A 106 -11.60 19.41 -0.62
C LEU A 106 -11.91 18.32 -1.65
N TYR A 107 -12.05 17.07 -1.21
CA TYR A 107 -12.41 15.95 -2.06
C TYR A 107 -13.84 16.10 -2.63
N ASP A 108 -14.82 16.34 -1.76
CA ASP A 108 -16.23 16.51 -2.14
C ASP A 108 -16.41 17.69 -3.11
N SER A 109 -15.60 18.75 -2.96
CA SER A 109 -15.60 19.92 -3.85
C SER A 109 -14.72 19.75 -5.11
N ARG A 110 -14.09 18.58 -5.30
CA ARG A 110 -13.15 18.28 -6.41
C ARG A 110 -11.95 19.22 -6.48
N LYS A 111 -11.57 19.79 -5.33
CA LYS A 111 -10.41 20.68 -5.16
C LYS A 111 -9.21 19.98 -4.53
N LEU A 112 -9.36 18.71 -4.15
CA LEU A 112 -8.24 17.89 -3.71
C LEU A 112 -7.45 17.46 -4.94
N ASN A 113 -6.43 18.24 -5.30
CA ASN A 113 -5.51 17.97 -6.40
C ASN A 113 -4.08 18.32 -6.00
N GLY A 114 -3.10 17.84 -6.78
CA GLY A 114 -1.69 18.17 -6.55
C GLY A 114 -1.18 17.76 -5.18
N LEU A 115 -1.64 16.60 -4.67
CA LEU A 115 -1.21 16.07 -3.38
C LEU A 115 0.31 15.98 -3.32
N ALA A 116 0.90 16.50 -2.25
CA ALA A 116 2.31 16.30 -1.99
C ALA A 116 2.55 14.82 -1.71
N LYS A 117 3.53 14.21 -2.39
CA LYS A 117 3.86 12.80 -2.24
C LYS A 117 5.27 12.64 -1.66
N GLU A 118 5.45 11.63 -0.82
CA GLU A 118 6.77 11.23 -0.33
C GLU A 118 7.16 9.89 -0.95
N PRO A 119 8.44 9.72 -1.30
CA PRO A 119 8.94 8.44 -1.78
C PRO A 119 9.14 7.48 -0.60
N ASN A 120 8.62 6.28 -0.77
CA ASN A 120 8.97 5.09 0.01
C ASN A 120 9.69 4.11 -0.91
N TYR A 121 10.74 3.44 -0.42
CA TYR A 121 11.53 2.52 -1.23
C TYR A 121 11.53 1.13 -0.61
N PHE A 122 11.25 0.12 -1.43
CA PHE A 122 11.29 -1.28 -1.02
C PHE A 122 11.88 -2.15 -2.14
N ASN A 123 12.37 -3.33 -1.77
CA ASN A 123 12.97 -4.24 -2.72
C ASN A 123 12.06 -5.41 -3.04
N TRP A 124 11.93 -5.74 -4.31
CA TRP A 124 11.29 -6.97 -4.75
C TRP A 124 12.33 -7.92 -5.29
N VAL A 125 12.19 -9.20 -4.96
CA VAL A 125 13.08 -10.24 -5.44
C VAL A 125 12.38 -11.01 -6.55
N VAL A 126 12.91 -10.96 -7.76
CA VAL A 126 12.46 -11.81 -8.85
C VAL A 126 13.17 -13.16 -8.74
N LEU A 127 12.39 -14.20 -8.53
CA LEU A 127 12.78 -15.60 -8.45
C LEU A 127 12.47 -16.31 -9.77
N LYS A 128 12.98 -17.54 -9.94
CA LYS A 128 12.72 -18.36 -11.13
C LYS A 128 11.23 -18.69 -11.32
N ASP A 129 10.46 -18.71 -10.23
CA ASP A 129 9.04 -19.05 -10.21
C ASP A 129 8.11 -17.84 -10.04
N GLY A 130 8.63 -16.61 -9.94
CA GLY A 130 7.82 -15.39 -9.89
C GLY A 130 8.42 -14.27 -9.03
N VAL A 131 7.62 -13.25 -8.73
CA VAL A 131 8.04 -12.09 -7.94
C VAL A 131 7.75 -12.31 -6.45
N ALA A 132 8.72 -12.00 -5.61
CA ALA A 132 8.63 -12.03 -4.16
C ALA A 132 8.74 -10.60 -3.61
N PRO A 133 7.61 -9.96 -3.27
CA PRO A 133 7.65 -8.63 -2.67
C PRO A 133 8.21 -8.70 -1.24
N GLU A 134 9.00 -7.69 -0.86
CA GLU A 134 9.35 -7.47 0.54
C GLU A 134 8.12 -6.97 1.29
N LEU A 135 7.74 -7.68 2.35
CA LEU A 135 6.61 -7.33 3.20
C LEU A 135 7.08 -6.47 4.37
N SER A 136 6.34 -5.41 4.68
CA SER A 136 6.53 -4.63 5.90
C SER A 136 6.30 -5.49 7.17
N PRO A 137 6.78 -5.08 8.36
CA PRO A 137 6.55 -5.81 9.60
C PRO A 137 5.07 -6.09 9.91
N GLY A 138 4.17 -5.14 9.59
CA GLY A 138 2.74 -5.32 9.74
C GLY A 138 2.18 -6.38 8.78
N GLN A 139 2.60 -6.34 7.52
CA GLN A 139 2.23 -7.35 6.52
C GLN A 139 2.80 -8.72 6.87
N LEU A 140 4.03 -8.82 7.40
CA LEU A 140 4.59 -10.09 7.88
C LEU A 140 3.76 -10.67 9.01
N THR A 141 3.24 -9.84 9.91
CA THR A 141 2.34 -10.29 10.98
C THR A 141 1.06 -10.89 10.40
N LEU A 142 0.43 -10.22 9.44
CA LEU A 142 -0.76 -10.71 8.75
C LEU A 142 -0.47 -11.96 7.89
N CYS A 143 0.72 -12.02 7.27
CA CYS A 143 1.18 -13.15 6.48
C CYS A 143 1.26 -14.43 7.28
N ASN A 144 1.72 -14.32 8.53
CA ASN A 144 1.87 -15.42 9.46
C ASN A 144 0.56 -15.78 10.18
N GLN A 145 -0.51 -15.01 10.01
CA GLN A 145 -1.82 -15.37 10.51
C GLN A 145 -2.46 -16.38 9.55
N SER A 146 -2.76 -17.57 10.04
CA SER A 146 -3.67 -18.51 9.39
C SER A 146 -5.11 -18.01 9.57
N GLU A 147 -5.88 -17.94 8.48
CA GLU A 147 -7.35 -17.82 8.55
C GLU A 147 -7.95 -18.89 9.47
#